data_AF-A0A349PPA8-F1
#
_entry.id   AF-A0A349PPA8-F1
#
_cell.length_a   1.000
_cell.length_b   1.000
_cell.length_c   1.000
_cell.angle_alpha   90.00
_cell.angle_beta   90.00
_cell.angle_gamma   90.00
#
_symmetry.space_group_name_H-M   'P 1'
#
loop_
_entity.id
_entity.type
_entity.pdbx_description
1 polymer ?
#
loop_
_entity_poly.entity_id
_entity_poly.type
_entity_poly.pdbx_seq_one_letter_code
_entity_poly.pdbx_strand_id
1 'polypeptide(L)'
;MALENITEIEQSLGIENGKLLEMITSEESHSIDLSELFIEKKSIYDERISNIKRESVTMAIEIAVKEQRNALGLDFQGKTMDNLVNAIKTKVESESKIEPEERFKSLKTDFEKLQSNLIEKENEFNQFKTNIEKQNLLSEIKSDFTKHIPDNTLVSKSTIFTEAKEKGFSFEREDGKTVVKQNGEVLKDERTLSPLDIGTWVTNFSTPYLAKVEGGAGKGDDKAPPTAGSFEAFEKMAQKNGWNDSEKNTQMARMIKDGTLKV
;
A
#
# COMPACT_ATOMS: atom_id res chain seq x y z
N MET A 1 -89.60 -63.27 32.97
CA MET A 1 -88.23 -63.42 32.42
C MET A 1 -87.30 -62.59 33.29
N ALA A 2 -86.24 -63.16 33.85
CA ALA A 2 -85.23 -62.41 34.58
C ALA A 2 -84.12 -62.02 33.59
N LEU A 3 -83.90 -60.71 33.40
CA LEU A 3 -82.72 -60.21 32.69
C LEU A 3 -81.56 -60.22 33.68
N GLU A 4 -80.54 -61.04 33.43
CA GLU A 4 -79.39 -61.19 34.33
C GLU A 4 -78.57 -59.90 34.49
N ASN A 5 -78.66 -58.99 33.51
CA ASN A 5 -77.92 -57.73 33.45
C ASN A 5 -78.80 -56.49 33.67
N ILE A 6 -79.96 -56.63 34.32
CA ILE A 6 -80.89 -55.51 34.53
C ILE A 6 -80.24 -54.30 35.22
N THR A 7 -79.34 -54.55 36.17
CA THR A 7 -78.61 -53.50 36.89
C THR A 7 -77.66 -52.70 35.98
N GLU A 8 -77.03 -53.33 34.99
CA GLU A 8 -76.16 -52.63 34.03
C GLU A 8 -76.97 -51.74 33.08
N ILE A 9 -78.18 -52.18 32.72
CA ILE A 9 -79.12 -51.41 31.90
C ILE A 9 -79.63 -50.20 32.69
N GLU A 10 -80.03 -50.39 33.95
CA GLU A 10 -80.46 -49.30 34.86
C GLU A 10 -79.36 -48.25 35.01
N GLN A 11 -78.11 -48.66 35.24
CA GLN A 11 -76.96 -47.75 35.31
C GLN A 11 -76.70 -47.01 34.00
N SER A 12 -76.79 -47.70 32.86
CA SER A 12 -76.55 -47.10 31.53
C SER A 12 -77.62 -46.08 31.14
N LEU A 13 -78.85 -46.27 31.63
CA LEU A 13 -79.98 -45.37 31.43
C LEU A 13 -80.08 -44.29 32.53
N GLY A 14 -79.22 -44.32 33.55
CA GLY A 14 -79.24 -43.38 34.67
C GLY A 14 -80.44 -43.51 35.61
N ILE A 15 -81.03 -44.70 35.70
CA ILE A 15 -82.23 -44.99 36.50
C ILE A 15 -81.81 -45.67 37.82
N GLU A 16 -82.56 -45.45 38.91
CA GLU A 16 -82.33 -46.10 40.20
C GLU A 16 -82.43 -47.64 40.11
N ASN A 17 -81.59 -48.35 40.87
CA ASN A 17 -81.56 -49.81 40.88
C ASN A 17 -82.91 -50.40 41.30
N GLY A 18 -83.40 -51.38 40.55
CA GLY A 18 -84.70 -52.03 40.77
C GLY A 18 -85.89 -51.27 40.18
N LYS A 19 -85.70 -50.02 39.76
CA LYS A 19 -86.79 -49.18 39.24
C LYS A 19 -87.28 -49.65 37.87
N LEU A 20 -86.40 -50.22 37.04
CA LEU A 20 -86.81 -50.76 35.75
C LEU A 20 -87.71 -52.00 35.94
N LEU A 21 -87.43 -52.81 36.96
CA LEU A 21 -88.28 -53.94 37.31
C LEU A 21 -89.65 -53.49 37.84
N GLU A 22 -89.69 -52.44 38.66
CA GLU A 22 -90.94 -51.80 39.09
C GLU A 22 -91.75 -51.26 37.91
N MET A 23 -91.11 -50.57 36.97
CA MET A 23 -91.75 -50.03 35.77
C MET A 23 -92.32 -51.13 34.87
N ILE A 24 -91.64 -52.28 34.76
CA ILE A 24 -92.09 -53.43 33.95
C ILE A 24 -93.25 -54.18 34.61
N THR A 25 -93.34 -54.19 35.94
CA THR A 25 -94.34 -54.94 36.71
C THR A 25 -95.57 -54.12 37.12
N SER A 26 -95.53 -52.80 36.93
CA SER A 26 -96.62 -51.87 37.19
C SER A 26 -97.74 -51.97 36.14
N GLU A 27 -98.99 -51.75 36.56
CA GLU A 27 -100.13 -51.56 35.65
C GLU A 27 -100.19 -50.14 35.06
N GLU A 28 -99.35 -49.22 35.55
CA GLU A 28 -99.25 -47.84 35.07
C GLU A 28 -98.29 -47.71 33.87
N SER A 29 -98.56 -46.77 32.97
CA SER A 29 -97.67 -46.47 31.83
C SER A 29 -96.45 -45.67 32.27
N HIS A 30 -95.27 -46.25 32.12
CA HIS A 30 -93.98 -45.58 32.36
C HIS A 30 -93.26 -45.29 31.04
N SER A 31 -92.49 -44.19 31.00
CA SER A 31 -91.68 -43.81 29.84
C SER A 31 -90.25 -43.53 30.29
N ILE A 32 -89.28 -44.02 29.53
CA ILE A 32 -87.87 -43.71 29.70
C ILE A 32 -87.49 -42.75 28.57
N ASP A 33 -86.98 -41.58 28.93
CA ASP A 33 -86.48 -40.63 27.95
C ASP A 33 -85.08 -41.06 27.47
N LEU A 34 -84.97 -41.31 26.17
CA LEU A 34 -83.72 -41.68 25.51
C LEU A 34 -83.18 -40.56 24.62
N SER A 35 -83.83 -39.39 24.62
CA SER A 35 -83.56 -38.30 23.67
C SER A 35 -82.15 -37.73 23.79
N GLU A 36 -81.54 -37.82 24.98
CA GLU A 36 -80.17 -37.36 25.24
C GLU A 36 -79.09 -38.44 25.02
N LEU A 37 -79.50 -39.70 24.76
CA LEU A 37 -78.58 -40.82 24.62
C LEU A 37 -78.30 -41.14 23.14
N PHE A 38 -77.02 -41.31 22.81
CA PHE A 38 -76.60 -41.91 21.54
C PHE A 38 -76.28 -43.38 21.76
N ILE A 39 -77.16 -44.27 21.31
CA ILE A 39 -77.03 -45.72 21.48
C ILE A 39 -76.64 -46.35 20.14
N GLU A 40 -75.42 -46.86 20.07
CA GLU A 40 -74.90 -47.55 18.90
C GLU A 40 -74.03 -48.74 19.31
N LYS A 41 -73.78 -49.68 18.38
CA LYS A 41 -72.87 -50.81 18.64
C LYS A 41 -71.46 -50.27 18.92
N LYS A 42 -70.84 -50.76 20.00
CA LYS A 42 -69.47 -50.40 20.39
C LYS A 42 -68.46 -50.52 19.24
N SER A 43 -68.58 -51.53 18.39
CA SER A 43 -67.69 -51.70 17.23
C SER A 43 -67.74 -50.54 16.24
N ILE A 44 -68.91 -49.94 16.02
CA ILE A 44 -69.09 -48.79 15.11
C ILE A 44 -68.50 -47.53 15.76
N TYR A 45 -68.72 -47.36 17.07
CA TYR A 45 -68.10 -46.28 17.83
C TYR A 45 -66.56 -46.35 17.79
N ASP A 46 -65.99 -47.53 18.04
CA ASP A 46 -64.54 -47.75 18.01
C ASP A 46 -63.95 -47.48 16.61
N GLU A 47 -64.64 -47.91 15.55
CA GLU A 47 -64.25 -47.61 14.16
C GLU A 47 -64.30 -46.11 13.86
N ARG A 48 -65.36 -45.42 14.28
CA ARG A 48 -65.49 -43.96 14.15
C ARG A 48 -64.35 -43.23 14.86
N ILE A 49 -64.04 -43.61 16.11
CA ILE A 49 -62.93 -43.02 16.86
C ILE A 49 -61.59 -43.27 16.16
N SER A 50 -61.37 -44.48 15.64
CA SER A 50 -60.14 -44.82 14.89
C SER A 50 -59.98 -43.95 13.64
N ASN A 51 -61.05 -43.75 12.87
CA ASN A 51 -61.05 -42.90 11.69
C ASN A 51 -60.78 -41.43 12.04
N ILE A 52 -61.45 -40.90 13.06
CA ILE A 52 -61.22 -39.52 13.55
C ILE A 52 -59.76 -39.32 13.95
N LYS A 53 -59.16 -40.28 14.67
CA LYS A 53 -57.74 -40.21 15.06
C LYS A 53 -56.83 -40.19 13.83
N ARG A 54 -57.07 -41.06 12.85
CA ARG A 54 -56.27 -41.12 11.61
C ARG A 54 -56.35 -39.82 10.81
N GLU A 55 -57.55 -39.29 10.62
CA GLU A 55 -57.76 -38.01 9.91
C GLU A 55 -57.09 -36.84 10.66
N SER A 56 -57.21 -36.81 11.98
CA SER A 56 -56.59 -35.78 12.82
C SER A 56 -55.07 -35.79 12.72
N VAL A 57 -54.45 -36.98 12.69
CA VAL A 57 -52.99 -37.13 12.49
C VAL A 57 -52.57 -36.64 11.12
N THR A 58 -53.31 -37.00 10.06
CA THR A 58 -53.02 -36.52 8.70
C THR A 58 -53.10 -34.99 8.66
N MET A 59 -54.18 -34.38 9.17
CA MET A 59 -54.32 -32.92 9.22
C MET A 59 -53.19 -32.25 10.01
N ALA A 60 -52.77 -32.82 11.14
CA ALA A 60 -51.66 -32.27 11.92
C ALA A 60 -50.34 -32.25 11.14
N ILE A 61 -50.05 -33.32 10.38
CA ILE A 61 -48.87 -33.39 9.51
C ILE A 61 -48.98 -32.35 8.39
N GLU A 62 -50.14 -32.20 7.76
CA GLU A 62 -50.33 -31.20 6.70
C GLU A 62 -50.12 -29.76 7.20
N ILE A 63 -50.61 -29.45 8.41
CA ILE A 63 -50.41 -28.15 9.05
C ILE A 63 -48.92 -27.91 9.33
N ALA A 64 -48.23 -28.89 9.95
CA ALA A 64 -46.81 -28.78 10.25
C ALA A 64 -45.96 -28.59 8.98
N VAL A 65 -46.26 -29.32 7.90
CA VAL A 65 -45.58 -29.18 6.61
C VAL A 65 -45.83 -27.79 6.02
N LYS A 66 -47.06 -27.26 6.11
CA LYS A 66 -47.40 -25.92 5.63
C LYS A 66 -46.68 -24.82 6.42
N GLU A 67 -46.65 -24.93 7.74
CA GLU A 67 -45.93 -24.00 8.62
C GLU A 67 -44.44 -23.99 8.30
N GLN A 68 -43.82 -25.18 8.21
CA GLN A 68 -42.39 -25.30 7.94
C GLN A 68 -42.03 -24.82 6.53
N ARG A 69 -42.88 -25.11 5.53
CA ARG A 69 -42.73 -24.57 4.17
C ARG A 69 -42.71 -23.05 4.17
N ASN A 70 -43.69 -22.44 4.83
CA ASN A 70 -43.82 -20.99 4.87
C ASN A 70 -42.64 -20.35 5.64
N ALA A 71 -42.23 -20.94 6.76
CA ALA A 71 -41.10 -20.48 7.56
C ALA A 71 -39.76 -20.54 6.79
N LEU A 72 -39.56 -21.59 5.99
CA LEU A 72 -38.35 -21.76 5.18
C LEU A 72 -38.42 -21.06 3.81
N GLY A 73 -39.54 -20.41 3.48
CA GLY A 73 -39.75 -19.75 2.19
C GLY A 73 -39.56 -20.72 1.01
N LEU A 74 -40.15 -21.92 1.12
CA LEU A 74 -40.07 -22.95 0.10
C LEU A 74 -41.28 -22.87 -0.83
N ASP A 75 -41.05 -22.89 -2.15
CA ASP A 75 -42.12 -22.76 -3.15
C ASP A 75 -42.56 -24.15 -3.68
N PHE A 76 -43.41 -24.84 -2.91
CA PHE A 76 -44.00 -26.12 -3.31
C PHE A 76 -45.40 -26.33 -2.68
N GLN A 77 -46.27 -27.09 -3.33
CA GLN A 77 -47.66 -27.32 -2.88
C GLN A 77 -47.91 -28.69 -2.20
N GLY A 78 -46.87 -29.50 -2.04
CA GLY A 78 -46.96 -30.82 -1.40
C GLY A 78 -47.30 -30.74 0.09
N LYS A 79 -48.01 -31.76 0.59
CA LYS A 79 -48.53 -31.81 1.97
C LYS A 79 -47.85 -32.89 2.84
N THR A 80 -46.92 -33.65 2.26
CA THR A 80 -46.19 -34.70 2.98
C THR A 80 -44.81 -34.23 3.42
N MET A 81 -44.24 -34.93 4.41
CA MET A 81 -42.88 -34.69 4.88
C MET A 81 -41.84 -34.91 3.77
N ASP A 82 -42.06 -35.89 2.89
CA ASP A 82 -41.16 -36.17 1.77
C ASP A 82 -41.10 -35.01 0.77
N ASN A 83 -42.25 -34.35 0.50
CA ASN A 83 -42.25 -33.16 -0.34
C ASN A 83 -41.43 -32.03 0.28
N LEU A 84 -41.53 -31.85 1.60
CA LEU A 84 -40.76 -30.83 2.33
C LEU A 84 -39.25 -31.12 2.27
N VAL A 85 -38.83 -32.35 2.55
CA VAL A 85 -37.41 -32.74 2.52
C VAL A 85 -36.81 -32.54 1.12
N ASN A 86 -37.54 -32.94 0.07
CA ASN A 86 -37.07 -32.78 -1.31
C ASN A 86 -36.99 -31.30 -1.72
N ALA A 87 -37.93 -30.46 -1.28
CA ALA A 87 -37.89 -29.02 -1.53
C ALA A 87 -36.69 -28.35 -0.83
N ILE A 88 -36.42 -28.73 0.42
CA ILE A 88 -35.24 -28.24 1.17
C ILE A 88 -33.96 -28.63 0.44
N LYS A 89 -33.83 -29.91 0.04
CA LYS A 89 -32.64 -30.41 -0.66
C LYS A 89 -32.39 -29.64 -1.96
N THR A 90 -33.43 -29.43 -2.76
CA THR A 90 -33.35 -28.67 -4.01
C THR A 90 -32.90 -27.23 -3.77
N LYS A 91 -33.48 -26.54 -2.77
CA LYS A 91 -33.10 -25.18 -2.42
C LYS A 91 -31.64 -25.08 -2.01
N VAL A 92 -31.20 -25.94 -1.08
CA VAL A 92 -29.80 -26.00 -0.63
C VAL A 92 -28.85 -26.28 -1.80
N GLU A 93 -29.18 -27.20 -2.70
CA GLU A 93 -28.34 -27.49 -3.87
C GLU A 93 -28.24 -26.32 -4.86
N SER A 94 -29.31 -25.54 -5.02
CA SER A 94 -29.29 -24.34 -5.86
C SER A 94 -28.49 -23.19 -5.25
N GLU A 95 -28.68 -22.91 -3.96
CA GLU A 95 -28.00 -21.82 -3.25
C GLU A 95 -26.52 -22.13 -3.04
N SER A 96 -26.18 -23.37 -2.70
CA SER A 96 -24.80 -23.81 -2.43
C SER A 96 -23.93 -23.95 -3.67
N LYS A 97 -24.48 -23.88 -4.89
CA LYS A 97 -23.65 -23.83 -6.12
C LYS A 97 -23.30 -22.40 -6.48
N ILE A 98 -24.28 -21.50 -6.35
CA ILE A 98 -24.12 -20.09 -6.72
C ILE A 98 -23.18 -19.40 -5.72
N GLU A 99 -23.38 -19.61 -4.41
CA GLU A 99 -22.66 -18.85 -3.39
C GLU A 99 -21.14 -19.15 -3.33
N PRO A 100 -20.68 -20.42 -3.38
CA PRO A 100 -19.26 -20.72 -3.45
C PRO A 100 -18.60 -20.32 -4.77
N GLU A 101 -19.30 -20.43 -5.89
CA GLU A 101 -18.75 -20.07 -7.21
C GLU A 101 -18.64 -18.56 -7.38
N GLU A 102 -19.62 -17.78 -6.89
CA GLU A 102 -19.53 -16.32 -6.81
C GLU A 102 -18.40 -15.87 -5.86
N ARG A 103 -18.28 -16.50 -4.68
CA ARG A 103 -17.15 -16.24 -3.76
C ARG A 103 -15.81 -16.57 -4.39
N PHE A 104 -15.72 -17.67 -5.13
CA PHE A 104 -14.48 -18.04 -5.82
C PHE A 104 -14.14 -17.03 -6.91
N LYS A 105 -15.13 -16.60 -7.70
CA LYS A 105 -14.94 -15.63 -8.79
C LYS A 105 -14.53 -14.26 -8.26
N SER A 106 -15.15 -13.78 -7.17
CA SER A 106 -14.75 -12.52 -6.54
C SER A 106 -13.33 -12.60 -5.98
N LEU A 107 -13.03 -13.66 -5.23
CA LEU A 107 -11.71 -13.86 -4.64
C LEU A 107 -10.60 -13.99 -5.70
N LYS A 108 -10.88 -14.68 -6.81
CA LYS A 108 -9.96 -14.77 -7.94
C LYS A 108 -9.72 -13.41 -8.60
N THR A 109 -10.78 -12.63 -8.80
CA THR A 109 -10.68 -11.27 -9.36
C THR A 109 -9.85 -10.36 -8.46
N ASP A 110 -10.07 -10.43 -7.14
CA ASP A 110 -9.31 -9.63 -6.17
C ASP A 110 -7.85 -10.08 -6.11
N PHE A 111 -7.59 -11.39 -6.18
CA PHE A 111 -6.23 -11.93 -6.26
C PHE A 111 -5.47 -11.45 -7.50
N GLU A 112 -6.11 -11.52 -8.68
CA GLU A 112 -5.51 -11.04 -9.94
C GLU A 112 -5.22 -9.52 -9.87
N LYS A 113 -6.12 -8.72 -9.29
CA LYS A 113 -5.88 -7.29 -9.05
C LYS A 113 -4.72 -7.04 -8.11
N LEU A 114 -4.65 -7.77 -6.99
CA LEU A 114 -3.55 -7.64 -6.03
C LEU A 114 -2.21 -7.99 -6.66
N GLN A 115 -2.16 -9.05 -7.46
CA GLN A 115 -0.94 -9.45 -8.17
C GLN A 115 -0.50 -8.38 -9.18
N SER A 116 -1.45 -7.81 -9.94
CA SER A 116 -1.17 -6.71 -10.86
C SER A 116 -0.62 -5.48 -10.14
N ASN A 117 -1.26 -5.06 -9.05
CA ASN A 117 -0.84 -3.91 -8.24
C ASN A 117 0.55 -4.12 -7.62
N LEU A 118 0.86 -5.34 -7.19
CA LEU A 118 2.17 -5.69 -6.63
C LEU A 118 3.27 -5.54 -7.68
N ILE A 119 3.06 -6.07 -8.89
CA ILE A 119 4.01 -5.94 -10.00
C ILE A 119 4.22 -4.47 -10.37
N GLU A 120 3.15 -3.68 -10.43
CA GLU A 120 3.23 -2.23 -10.70
C GLU A 120 4.08 -1.52 -9.64
N LYS A 121 3.83 -1.81 -8.36
CA LYS A 121 4.57 -1.19 -7.25
C LYS A 121 6.03 -1.64 -7.17
N GLU A 122 6.34 -2.89 -7.49
CA GLU A 122 7.73 -3.35 -7.63
C GLU A 122 8.46 -2.62 -8.76
N ASN A 123 7.79 -2.39 -9.89
CA ASN A 123 8.36 -1.64 -11.00
C ASN A 123 8.61 -0.17 -10.63
N GLU A 124 7.64 0.50 -10.00
CA GLU A 124 7.80 1.87 -9.48
C GLU A 124 8.97 1.95 -8.49
N PHE A 125 9.05 1.00 -7.55
CA PHE A 125 10.10 0.96 -6.55
C PHE A 125 11.48 0.77 -7.18
N ASN A 126 11.61 -0.15 -8.14
CA ASN A 126 12.87 -0.38 -8.85
C ASN A 126 13.30 0.84 -9.66
N GLN A 127 12.36 1.54 -10.31
CA GLN A 127 12.64 2.80 -11.00
C GLN A 127 13.08 3.88 -10.02
N PHE A 128 12.38 4.04 -8.88
CA PHE A 128 12.74 4.99 -7.84
C PHE A 128 14.15 4.71 -7.29
N LYS A 129 14.46 3.46 -6.93
CA LYS A 129 15.78 3.04 -6.48
C LYS A 129 16.86 3.37 -7.50
N THR A 130 16.64 3.02 -8.77
CA THR A 130 17.58 3.31 -9.87
C THR A 130 17.80 4.81 -10.02
N ASN A 131 16.75 5.63 -9.89
CA ASN A 131 16.86 7.08 -9.98
C ASN A 131 17.66 7.67 -8.83
N ILE A 132 17.45 7.19 -7.60
CA ILE A 132 18.23 7.59 -6.42
C ILE A 132 19.70 7.22 -6.59
N GLU A 133 20.00 5.99 -7.03
CA GLU A 133 21.39 5.54 -7.28
C GLU A 133 22.07 6.40 -8.35
N LYS A 134 21.38 6.69 -9.46
CA LYS A 134 21.89 7.59 -10.51
C LYS A 134 22.12 9.02 -9.99
N GLN A 135 21.22 9.54 -9.17
CA GLN A 135 21.34 10.88 -8.60
C GLN A 135 22.50 10.96 -7.60
N ASN A 136 22.67 9.95 -6.75
CA ASN A 136 23.78 9.86 -5.81
C ASN A 136 25.11 9.79 -6.54
N LEU A 137 25.23 8.90 -7.54
CA LEU A 137 26.43 8.80 -8.37
C LEU A 137 26.75 10.12 -9.08
N LEU A 138 25.74 10.78 -9.66
CA LEU A 138 25.91 12.08 -10.29
C LEU A 138 26.36 13.15 -9.29
N SER A 139 25.83 13.15 -8.07
CA SER A 139 26.21 14.07 -7.00
C SER A 139 27.66 13.86 -6.56
N GLU A 140 28.07 12.60 -6.38
CA GLU A 140 29.45 12.23 -6.06
C GLU A 140 30.41 12.68 -7.16
N ILE A 141 30.11 12.35 -8.42
CA ILE A 141 30.91 12.78 -9.59
C ILE A 141 30.99 14.30 -9.66
N LYS A 142 29.87 15.00 -9.46
CA LYS A 142 29.83 16.47 -9.48
C LYS A 142 30.65 17.06 -8.34
N SER A 143 30.61 16.47 -7.15
CA SER A 143 31.45 16.88 -6.02
C SER A 143 32.94 16.66 -6.32
N ASP A 144 33.27 15.49 -6.86
CA ASP A 144 34.63 15.10 -7.25
C ASP A 144 35.19 16.00 -8.36
N PHE A 145 34.34 16.43 -9.29
CA PHE A 145 34.68 17.40 -10.33
C PHE A 145 34.87 18.81 -9.76
N THR A 146 33.87 19.31 -9.04
CA THR A 146 33.82 20.72 -8.64
C THR A 146 34.85 21.09 -7.57
N LYS A 147 35.32 20.12 -6.76
CA LYS A 147 36.41 20.34 -5.80
C LYS A 147 37.73 20.76 -6.45
N HIS A 148 37.94 20.42 -7.72
CA HIS A 148 39.15 20.75 -8.47
C HIS A 148 39.04 22.07 -9.23
N ILE A 149 37.86 22.71 -9.24
CA ILE A 149 37.69 24.02 -9.85
C ILE A 149 38.05 25.09 -8.81
N PRO A 150 38.96 26.03 -9.15
CA PRO A 150 39.26 27.18 -8.30
C PRO A 150 38.02 28.03 -7.98
N ASP A 151 38.06 28.81 -6.89
CA ASP A 151 36.93 29.67 -6.51
C ASP A 151 36.84 30.96 -7.35
N ASN A 152 37.94 31.38 -7.98
CA ASN A 152 38.03 32.60 -8.79
C ASN A 152 37.52 32.41 -10.23
N THR A 153 36.35 31.80 -10.39
CA THR A 153 35.71 31.60 -11.70
C THR A 153 34.72 32.71 -12.05
N LEU A 154 34.61 33.03 -13.35
CA LEU A 154 33.65 33.98 -13.91
C LEU A 154 32.22 33.43 -13.96
N VAL A 155 32.08 32.11 -13.89
CA VAL A 155 30.81 31.39 -13.91
C VAL A 155 30.76 30.40 -12.75
N SER A 156 29.57 29.87 -12.45
CA SER A 156 29.42 28.87 -11.39
C SER A 156 30.16 27.57 -11.73
N LYS A 157 30.66 26.87 -10.71
CA LYS A 157 31.26 25.52 -10.85
C LYS A 157 30.31 24.53 -11.53
N SER A 158 29.00 24.68 -11.30
CA SER A 158 27.97 23.85 -11.96
C SER A 158 27.85 24.15 -13.45
N THR A 159 28.02 25.40 -13.87
CA THR A 159 27.99 25.79 -15.29
C THR A 159 29.16 25.15 -16.04
N ILE A 160 30.35 25.15 -15.46
CA ILE A 160 31.55 24.51 -16.03
C ILE A 160 31.34 23.00 -16.19
N PHE A 161 30.70 22.36 -15.21
CA PHE A 161 30.36 20.94 -15.29
C PHE A 161 29.35 20.62 -16.40
N THR A 162 28.31 21.46 -16.57
CA THR A 162 27.33 21.30 -17.65
C THR A 162 27.99 21.48 -19.02
N GLU A 163 28.80 22.52 -19.18
CA GLU A 163 29.55 22.83 -20.40
C GLU A 163 30.50 21.68 -20.79
N ALA A 164 31.16 21.05 -19.82
CA ALA A 164 31.97 19.86 -20.08
C ALA A 164 31.14 18.73 -20.72
N LYS A 165 29.93 18.49 -20.21
CA LYS A 165 29.03 17.49 -20.80
C LYS A 165 28.55 17.88 -22.20
N GLU A 166 28.21 19.15 -22.41
CA GLU A 166 27.78 19.66 -23.70
C GLU A 166 28.88 19.56 -24.77
N LYS A 167 30.15 19.65 -24.36
CA LYS A 167 31.32 19.40 -25.23
C LYS A 167 31.59 17.91 -25.52
N GLY A 168 30.73 17.01 -25.06
CA GLY A 168 30.82 15.57 -25.33
C GLY A 168 31.70 14.78 -24.36
N PHE A 169 32.06 15.37 -23.21
CA PHE A 169 32.75 14.65 -22.15
C PHE A 169 31.74 13.96 -21.22
N SER A 170 32.01 12.71 -20.85
CA SER A 170 31.27 12.00 -19.80
C SER A 170 32.20 11.67 -18.65
N PHE A 171 31.60 11.50 -17.47
CA PHE A 171 32.29 11.21 -16.24
C PHE A 171 31.64 9.97 -15.63
N GLU A 172 32.45 8.96 -15.33
CA GLU A 172 31.99 7.69 -14.80
C GLU A 172 32.89 7.28 -13.64
N ARG A 173 32.39 6.40 -12.75
CA ARG A 173 33.17 5.90 -11.63
C ARG A 173 33.66 4.49 -11.96
N GLU A 174 34.97 4.36 -12.11
CA GLU A 174 35.66 3.08 -12.35
C GLU A 174 36.69 2.88 -11.22
N ASP A 175 36.70 1.70 -10.59
CA ASP A 175 37.60 1.35 -9.48
C ASP A 175 37.64 2.41 -8.35
N GLY A 176 36.49 3.00 -8.05
CA GLY A 176 36.35 4.01 -6.98
C GLY A 176 36.91 5.39 -7.33
N LYS A 177 37.32 5.63 -8.58
CA LYS A 177 37.81 6.93 -9.08
C LYS A 177 36.91 7.45 -10.20
N THR A 178 36.79 8.78 -10.32
CA THR A 178 36.09 9.37 -11.47
C THR A 178 37.04 9.41 -12.67
N VAL A 179 36.65 8.72 -13.75
CA VAL A 179 37.35 8.73 -15.03
C VAL A 179 36.67 9.68 -16.00
N VAL A 180 37.47 10.34 -16.84
CA VAL A 180 36.97 11.23 -17.89
C VAL A 180 36.91 10.44 -19.19
N LYS A 181 35.76 10.45 -19.84
CA LYS A 181 35.53 9.82 -21.14
C LYS A 181 35.17 10.87 -22.18
N GLN A 182 35.54 10.62 -23.44
CA GLN A 182 35.08 11.38 -24.59
C GLN A 182 34.65 10.39 -25.66
N ASN A 183 33.44 10.55 -26.20
CA ASN A 183 32.86 9.61 -27.18
C ASN A 183 32.85 8.13 -26.72
N GLY A 184 32.77 7.89 -25.41
CA GLY A 184 32.74 6.55 -24.82
C GLY A 184 34.12 5.93 -24.52
N GLU A 185 35.22 6.57 -24.93
CA GLU A 185 36.58 6.12 -24.61
C GLU A 185 37.16 6.87 -23.42
N VAL A 186 37.85 6.15 -22.53
CA VAL A 186 38.56 6.75 -21.38
C VAL A 186 39.73 7.58 -21.91
N LEU A 187 39.75 8.86 -21.57
CA LEU A 187 40.89 9.73 -21.83
C LEU A 187 42.08 9.26 -21.01
N LYS A 188 43.23 9.10 -21.68
CA LYS A 188 44.46 8.62 -21.07
C LYS A 188 45.53 9.70 -21.13
N ASP A 189 46.40 9.69 -20.14
CA ASP A 189 47.62 10.49 -20.16
C ASP A 189 48.59 9.95 -21.23
N GLU A 190 49.06 10.82 -22.12
CA GLU A 190 49.90 10.44 -23.27
C GLU A 190 51.23 9.79 -22.89
N ARG A 191 51.72 10.04 -21.66
CA ARG A 191 53.03 9.56 -21.19
C ARG A 191 52.93 8.23 -20.45
N THR A 192 51.86 8.06 -19.67
CA THR A 192 51.69 6.88 -18.79
C THR A 192 50.65 5.88 -19.30
N LEU A 193 49.86 6.25 -20.33
CA LEU A 193 48.74 5.49 -20.88
C LEU A 193 47.68 5.09 -19.83
N SER A 194 47.76 5.69 -18.65
CA SER A 194 46.81 5.51 -17.54
C SER A 194 45.63 6.46 -17.73
N PRO A 195 44.45 6.16 -17.15
CA PRO A 195 43.32 7.09 -17.14
C PRO A 195 43.75 8.47 -16.64
N LEU A 196 43.32 9.51 -17.34
CA LEU A 196 43.70 10.87 -17.02
C LEU A 196 43.16 11.25 -15.64
N ASP A 197 44.02 11.85 -14.82
CA ASP A 197 43.64 12.35 -13.51
C ASP A 197 42.58 13.46 -13.65
N ILE A 198 41.45 13.29 -12.97
CA ILE A 198 40.32 14.23 -13.05
C ILE A 198 40.70 15.62 -12.56
N GLY A 199 41.56 15.75 -11.54
CA GLY A 199 41.98 17.04 -11.03
C GLY A 199 42.77 17.83 -12.07
N THR A 200 43.72 17.17 -12.72
CA THR A 200 44.51 17.74 -13.80
C THR A 200 43.64 18.14 -14.99
N TRP A 201 42.73 17.26 -15.41
CA TRP A 201 41.82 17.55 -16.52
C TRP A 201 40.88 18.71 -16.21
N VAL A 202 40.24 18.73 -15.04
CA VAL A 202 39.30 19.79 -14.63
C VAL A 202 40.00 21.14 -14.52
N THR A 203 41.23 21.17 -13.99
CA THR A 203 42.03 22.41 -13.90
C THR A 203 42.29 22.99 -15.28
N ASN A 204 42.71 22.15 -16.23
CA ASN A 204 42.96 22.57 -17.61
C ASN A 204 41.66 23.01 -18.31
N PHE A 205 40.58 22.24 -18.15
CA PHE A 205 39.28 22.54 -18.75
C PHE A 205 38.66 23.84 -18.21
N SER A 206 38.84 24.12 -16.92
CA SER A 206 38.26 25.30 -16.25
C SER A 206 39.05 26.59 -16.50
N THR A 207 40.28 26.51 -17.02
CA THR A 207 41.18 27.66 -17.25
C THR A 207 40.53 28.83 -18.02
N PRO A 208 39.77 28.62 -19.11
CA PRO A 208 39.10 29.71 -19.84
C PRO A 208 38.05 30.45 -19.03
N TYR A 209 37.57 29.85 -17.94
CA TYR A 209 36.52 30.40 -17.07
C TYR A 209 37.09 31.09 -15.83
N LEU A 210 38.41 31.13 -15.65
CA LEU A 210 39.05 31.83 -14.54
C LEU A 210 39.03 33.35 -14.78
N ALA A 211 38.78 34.12 -13.73
CA ALA A 211 38.94 35.56 -13.78
C ALA A 211 40.40 35.90 -14.10
N LYS A 212 40.64 36.86 -14.99
CA LYS A 212 41.99 37.40 -15.20
C LYS A 212 42.50 37.90 -13.85
N VAL A 213 43.68 37.43 -13.45
CA VAL A 213 44.32 37.90 -12.23
C VAL A 213 44.61 39.39 -12.41
N GLU A 214 43.80 40.27 -11.79
CA GLU A 214 44.23 41.65 -11.57
C GLU A 214 45.45 41.57 -10.65
N GLY A 215 46.59 42.04 -11.16
CA GLY A 215 47.91 41.78 -10.60
C GLY A 215 47.99 42.03 -9.08
N GLY A 216 48.08 40.95 -8.32
CA GLY A 216 48.57 40.96 -6.96
C GLY A 216 50.09 40.84 -6.99
N ALA A 217 50.78 41.91 -6.60
CA ALA A 217 52.22 41.93 -6.40
C ALA A 217 52.64 40.73 -5.54
N GLY A 218 53.44 39.85 -6.12
CA GLY A 218 54.09 38.76 -5.39
C GLY A 218 54.93 39.34 -4.26
N LYS A 219 54.54 39.06 -3.02
CA LYS A 219 55.49 39.05 -1.90
C LYS A 219 56.20 37.71 -1.92
N GLY A 220 57.34 37.69 -2.61
CA GLY A 220 58.28 36.59 -2.63
C GLY A 220 59.64 37.16 -3.03
N ASP A 221 60.37 37.60 -2.00
CA ASP A 221 61.80 37.85 -1.89
C ASP A 221 62.61 38.02 -3.19
N ASP A 222 62.79 39.28 -3.59
CA ASP A 222 64.09 39.87 -3.90
C ASP A 222 63.90 41.37 -4.16
N LYS A 223 64.24 42.21 -3.17
CA LYS A 223 64.21 43.67 -3.36
C LYS A 223 65.38 44.09 -4.24
N ALA A 224 65.16 44.14 -5.55
CA ALA A 224 65.92 45.04 -6.41
C ALA A 224 65.68 46.49 -5.94
N PRO A 225 66.72 47.33 -5.76
CA PRO A 225 66.55 48.68 -5.27
C PRO A 225 65.83 49.54 -6.33
N PRO A 226 64.82 50.34 -5.96
CA PRO A 226 64.10 51.18 -6.91
C PRO A 226 64.95 52.38 -7.36
N THR A 227 64.97 52.62 -8.68
CA THR A 227 65.63 53.71 -9.40
C THR A 227 64.90 55.05 -9.17
N ALA A 228 65.58 56.08 -8.65
CA ALA A 228 65.00 57.42 -8.47
C ALA A 228 65.58 58.41 -9.50
N GLY A 229 64.85 58.69 -10.58
CA GLY A 229 65.34 59.48 -11.73
C GLY A 229 65.57 60.99 -11.51
N SER A 230 65.23 61.58 -10.35
CA SER A 230 65.47 62.99 -10.02
C SER A 230 65.63 63.22 -8.52
N PHE A 231 66.28 64.32 -8.11
CA PHE A 231 66.50 64.65 -6.69
C PHE A 231 65.20 64.83 -5.90
N GLU A 232 64.18 65.45 -6.49
CA GLU A 232 62.86 65.59 -5.83
C GLU A 232 62.16 64.23 -5.65
N ALA A 233 62.33 63.31 -6.60
CA ALA A 233 61.83 61.94 -6.48
C ALA A 233 62.59 61.15 -5.40
N PHE A 234 63.90 61.40 -5.26
CA PHE A 234 64.72 60.83 -4.20
C PHE A 234 64.30 61.33 -2.82
N GLU A 235 64.02 62.62 -2.63
CA GLU A 235 63.56 63.13 -1.33
C GLU A 235 62.20 62.58 -0.92
N LYS A 236 61.24 62.50 -1.86
CA LYS A 236 59.93 61.86 -1.60
C LYS A 236 60.09 60.38 -1.27
N MET A 237 61.01 59.67 -1.94
CA MET A 237 61.32 58.27 -1.65
C MET A 237 61.94 58.13 -0.25
N ALA A 238 62.88 59.00 0.11
CA ALA A 238 63.53 58.98 1.40
C ALA A 238 62.56 59.25 2.56
N GLN A 239 61.62 60.21 2.38
CA GLN A 239 60.55 60.44 3.34
C GLN A 239 59.60 59.25 3.44
N LYS A 240 59.18 58.65 2.31
CA LYS A 240 58.29 57.48 2.30
C LYS A 240 58.92 56.26 2.97
N ASN A 241 60.23 56.09 2.83
CA ASN A 241 60.97 54.99 3.43
C ASN A 241 61.48 55.28 4.85
N GLY A 242 61.24 56.49 5.37
CA GLY A 242 61.64 56.87 6.74
C GLY A 242 63.14 56.88 6.98
N TRP A 243 63.95 57.11 5.94
CA TRP A 243 65.42 57.10 6.06
C TRP A 243 65.92 58.26 6.93
N ASN A 244 66.88 57.97 7.80
CA ASN A 244 67.62 59.01 8.53
C ASN A 244 68.69 59.66 7.62
N ASP A 245 69.29 60.76 8.04
CA ASP A 245 70.20 61.54 7.18
C ASP A 245 71.47 60.76 6.77
N SER A 246 71.94 59.83 7.60
CA SER A 246 73.06 58.95 7.27
C SER A 246 72.68 57.93 6.19
N GLU A 247 71.48 57.36 6.29
CA GLU A 247 70.94 56.41 5.32
C GLU A 247 70.64 57.10 3.98
N LYS A 248 70.08 58.31 4.01
CA LYS A 248 69.86 59.14 2.82
C LYS A 248 71.17 59.39 2.08
N ASN A 249 72.21 59.83 2.79
CA ASN A 249 73.51 60.12 2.16
C ASN A 249 74.14 58.87 1.53
N THR A 250 74.01 57.72 2.20
CA THR A 250 74.52 56.44 1.69
C THR A 250 73.77 55.99 0.43
N GLN A 251 72.44 56.09 0.42
CA GLN A 251 71.63 55.71 -0.74
C GLN A 251 71.78 56.71 -1.89
N MET A 252 71.90 58.00 -1.59
CA MET A 252 72.13 59.04 -2.59
C MET A 252 73.46 58.82 -3.30
N ALA A 253 74.55 58.61 -2.56
CA ALA A 253 75.87 58.33 -3.14
C ALA A 253 75.87 57.07 -4.01
N ARG A 254 75.16 56.02 -3.58
CA ARG A 254 74.97 54.80 -4.38
C ARG A 254 74.21 55.08 -5.66
N MET A 255 73.08 55.79 -5.60
CA MET A 255 72.25 56.05 -6.78
C MET A 255 72.92 56.98 -7.79
N ILE A 256 73.74 57.94 -7.33
CA ILE A 256 74.57 58.79 -8.21
C ILE A 256 75.64 57.93 -8.90
N LYS A 257 76.35 57.08 -8.14
CA LYS A 257 77.37 56.19 -8.67
C LYS A 257 76.80 55.21 -9.71
N ASP A 258 75.59 54.72 -9.47
CA ASP A 258 74.89 53.80 -10.35
C ASP A 258 74.19 54.52 -11.54
N GLY A 259 74.30 55.85 -11.63
CA GLY A 259 73.72 56.67 -12.71
C GLY A 259 72.19 56.75 -12.68
N THR A 260 71.59 56.28 -11.59
CA THR A 260 70.15 56.15 -11.40
C THR A 260 69.52 57.42 -10.83
N LEU A 261 70.32 58.24 -10.13
CA LEU A 261 69.99 59.59 -9.71
C LEU A 261 70.86 60.59 -10.48
N LYS A 262 70.21 61.48 -11.23
CA LYS A 262 70.88 62.62 -11.88
C LYS A 262 70.87 63.81 -10.91
N VAL A 263 72.05 64.28 -10.56
CA VAL A 263 72.27 65.50 -9.76
C VAL A 263 72.38 66.70 -10.69
#